data_AF-A0A918KB18-F1
#
_entry.id   AF-A0A918KB18-F1
#
_cell.length_a   1.000
_cell.length_b   1.000
_cell.length_c   1.000
_cell.angle_alpha   90.00
_cell.angle_beta   90.00
_cell.angle_gamma   90.00
#
_symmetry.space_group_name_H-M   'P 1'
#
loop_
_entity.id
_entity.type
_entity.pdbx_description
1 polymer ?
#
loop_
_entity_poly.entity_id
_entity_poly.type
_entity_poly.pdbx_seq_one_letter_code
_entity_poly.pdbx_strand_id
1 'polypeptide(L)'
;MSGPWGPGRPPHATPHGSRAPRREESPAPRPDEDHGPHPDESRPPSPYGSRGAHHGEDQGSQPCQDHGPHPHEDHGPYPYENGGPRPGGDHSPHPYEEAPEAAPRVLPALASALARELVRRVDEERQAVCEARRDPTRSAGLRVDECRRNNTEALRAIVRRHAWPTADLVGAPASTAALMILLHARDLDFQLACRDLIARAVADGRCPAPHHAYIADHCAVEQGQPQFYGTRIDPASFRPYPVRLPRTLDERRRDMGLAPLDEQMRTLRHVG
;
A
#
# COMPACT_ATOMS: atom_id res chain seq x y z
N MET A 1 65.06 74.62 5.52
CA MET A 1 63.83 74.97 4.81
C MET A 1 62.68 74.41 5.63
N SER A 2 62.06 75.11 6.59
CA SER A 2 61.89 76.57 6.76
C SER A 2 61.10 77.18 5.59
N GLY A 3 59.87 77.70 5.74
CA GLY A 3 59.10 77.82 6.99
C GLY A 3 57.61 78.23 6.83
N PRO A 4 57.20 79.46 7.25
CA PRO A 4 56.51 79.57 8.55
C PRO A 4 55.36 80.64 8.67
N TRP A 5 54.65 80.63 9.83
CA TRP A 5 53.60 81.60 10.31
C TRP A 5 52.28 81.68 9.49
N GLY A 6 51.10 82.06 10.01
CA GLY A 6 50.70 82.70 11.27
C GLY A 6 49.16 82.60 11.56
N PRO A 7 48.58 83.38 12.50
CA PRO A 7 47.67 82.81 13.53
C PRO A 7 46.20 83.29 13.56
N GLY A 8 45.36 82.63 14.38
CA GLY A 8 44.05 83.15 14.84
C GLY A 8 43.23 82.16 15.70
N ARG A 9 42.84 82.51 16.94
CA ARG A 9 42.08 81.67 17.91
C ARG A 9 41.45 82.57 19.00
N PRO A 10 40.54 82.04 19.85
CA PRO A 10 39.10 81.76 19.70
C PRO A 10 38.25 82.82 20.48
N PRO A 11 37.05 82.56 21.08
CA PRO A 11 36.69 81.54 22.09
C PRO A 11 35.43 80.72 21.67
N HIS A 12 34.65 79.96 22.46
CA HIS A 12 34.53 79.67 23.91
C HIS A 12 34.00 78.21 24.17
N ALA A 13 34.13 77.73 25.41
CA ALA A 13 33.21 76.91 26.26
C ALA A 13 32.20 75.87 25.68
N THR A 14 31.91 74.70 26.30
CA THR A 14 32.58 73.83 27.33
C THR A 14 31.93 72.42 27.29
N PRO A 15 32.52 71.36 27.88
CA PRO A 15 32.10 69.96 27.68
C PRO A 15 31.33 69.34 28.86
N HIS A 16 30.77 68.13 28.68
CA HIS A 16 31.14 66.91 29.43
C HIS A 16 30.26 65.70 29.08
N GLY A 17 30.85 64.50 29.07
CA GLY A 17 30.14 63.24 28.85
C GLY A 17 31.00 62.02 29.18
N SER A 18 31.13 61.68 30.47
CA SER A 18 31.80 60.45 30.91
C SER A 18 31.13 59.88 32.15
N ARG A 19 30.33 58.82 31.99
CA ARG A 19 30.09 57.85 33.07
C ARG A 19 29.40 56.57 32.58
N ALA A 20 29.93 55.44 33.04
CA ALA A 20 29.21 54.20 33.30
C ALA A 20 29.51 53.81 34.77
N PRO A 21 28.90 52.77 35.37
CA PRO A 21 27.68 52.04 35.00
C PRO A 21 26.62 52.06 36.13
N ARG A 22 25.42 51.54 35.88
CA ARG A 22 24.55 50.94 36.94
C ARG A 22 23.88 49.68 36.42
N ARG A 23 23.68 48.71 37.32
CA ARG A 23 22.75 47.59 37.13
C ARG A 23 21.34 48.11 37.41
N GLU A 24 20.36 47.64 36.63
CA GLU A 24 18.95 47.71 37.00
C GLU A 24 18.36 46.31 36.91
N GLU A 25 17.65 45.92 37.97
CA GLU A 25 16.91 44.65 38.06
C GLU A 25 15.61 44.77 37.26
N SER A 26 15.29 43.74 36.46
CA SER A 26 14.01 43.70 35.74
C SER A 26 12.86 43.37 36.71
N PRO A 27 11.77 44.14 36.75
CA PRO A 27 10.63 43.85 37.61
C PRO A 27 9.83 42.64 37.11
N ALA A 28 9.26 41.89 38.05
CA ALA A 28 8.45 40.70 37.76
C ALA A 28 7.13 41.05 37.04
N PRO A 29 6.62 40.18 36.14
CA PRO A 29 5.30 40.35 35.54
C PRO A 29 4.19 40.13 36.58
N ARG A 30 3.08 40.85 36.39
CA ARG A 30 1.84 40.70 37.19
C ARG A 30 1.03 39.49 36.70
N PRO A 31 0.17 38.90 37.54
CA PRO A 31 -0.69 37.79 37.13
C PRO A 31 -1.94 38.33 36.41
N ASP A 32 -2.08 38.03 35.13
CA ASP A 32 -3.32 38.27 34.40
C ASP A 32 -4.24 37.04 34.48
N GLU A 33 -5.53 37.35 34.51
CA GLU A 33 -6.64 36.58 35.08
C GLU A 33 -6.98 35.28 34.35
N ASP A 34 -7.46 34.32 35.15
CA ASP A 34 -8.07 33.05 34.76
C ASP A 34 -9.05 33.19 33.59
N HIS A 35 -8.75 32.55 32.46
CA HIS A 35 -9.70 32.22 31.40
C HIS A 35 -9.57 30.73 31.09
N GLY A 36 -10.62 29.97 31.40
CA GLY A 36 -10.66 28.52 31.26
C GLY A 36 -10.48 28.01 29.82
N PRO A 37 -10.22 26.70 29.64
CA PRO A 37 -9.84 26.13 28.36
C PRO A 37 -10.95 26.23 27.31
N HIS A 38 -10.69 27.02 26.27
CA HIS A 38 -11.47 27.03 25.04
C HIS A 38 -11.20 25.72 24.28
N PRO A 39 -12.22 24.97 23.82
CA PRO A 39 -11.99 23.80 22.98
C PRO A 39 -11.50 24.22 21.59
N ASP A 40 -10.43 23.58 21.13
CA ASP A 40 -9.86 23.74 19.79
C ASP A 40 -10.63 22.88 18.77
N GLU A 41 -11.48 23.51 17.96
CA GLU A 41 -12.18 22.89 16.84
C GLU A 41 -11.28 22.73 15.60
N SER A 42 -10.17 22.00 15.75
CA SER A 42 -9.23 21.67 14.66
C SER A 42 -9.14 20.16 14.39
N ARG A 43 -10.30 19.49 14.24
CA ARG A 43 -10.39 18.07 13.87
C ARG A 43 -10.99 17.91 12.46
N PRO A 44 -10.31 17.27 11.49
CA PRO A 44 -10.89 17.02 10.19
C PRO A 44 -12.08 16.05 10.30
N PRO A 45 -13.17 16.25 9.53
CA PRO A 45 -14.34 15.39 9.59
C PRO A 45 -14.01 13.99 9.06
N SER A 46 -14.47 12.96 9.80
CA SER A 46 -14.47 11.58 9.32
C SER A 46 -15.46 11.42 8.15
N PRO A 47 -15.10 10.76 7.04
CA PRO A 47 -15.94 10.71 5.84
C PRO A 47 -17.12 9.72 5.91
N TYR A 48 -17.45 9.18 7.09
CA TYR A 48 -18.59 8.28 7.27
C TYR A 48 -19.70 8.90 8.14
N GLY A 49 -20.49 9.76 7.51
CA GLY A 49 -21.75 10.27 8.06
C GLY A 49 -22.88 9.25 7.87
N SER A 50 -23.29 8.59 8.95
CA SER A 50 -24.45 7.69 8.96
C SER A 50 -25.74 8.41 8.56
N ARG A 51 -26.44 7.92 7.54
CA ARG A 51 -27.88 8.17 7.36
C ARG A 51 -28.64 6.92 7.78
N GLY A 52 -29.53 7.07 8.76
CA GLY A 52 -30.41 6.00 9.20
C GLY A 52 -31.49 5.69 8.16
N ALA A 53 -31.91 4.43 8.10
CA ALA A 53 -33.19 4.01 7.54
C ALA A 53 -34.12 3.65 8.71
N HIS A 54 -35.38 4.08 8.61
CA HIS A 54 -36.36 3.96 9.68
C HIS A 54 -36.88 2.52 9.86
N HIS A 55 -37.49 2.27 11.02
CA HIS A 55 -38.14 1.01 11.37
C HIS A 55 -39.20 0.58 10.36
N GLY A 56 -39.24 -0.74 10.14
CA GLY A 56 -40.35 -1.49 9.57
C GLY A 56 -40.50 -2.82 10.32
N GLU A 57 -41.21 -2.77 11.44
CA GLU A 57 -41.91 -3.93 12.03
C GLU A 57 -43.00 -4.38 11.03
N ASP A 58 -43.47 -5.63 10.92
CA ASP A 58 -43.27 -6.92 11.60
C ASP A 58 -43.89 -8.01 10.66
N GLN A 59 -43.98 -9.27 11.11
CA GLN A 59 -44.87 -10.37 10.68
C GLN A 59 -44.21 -11.53 9.92
N GLY A 60 -44.43 -12.75 10.45
CA GLY A 60 -44.70 -13.92 9.60
C GLY A 60 -43.63 -15.02 9.53
N SER A 61 -43.34 -15.71 10.64
CA SER A 61 -42.68 -17.02 10.59
C SER A 61 -43.64 -18.11 10.09
N GLN A 62 -43.37 -18.75 8.94
CA GLN A 62 -43.82 -20.13 8.69
C GLN A 62 -42.95 -20.85 7.62
N PRO A 63 -42.54 -22.13 7.84
CA PRO A 63 -41.66 -22.87 6.94
C PRO A 63 -42.42 -23.86 6.02
N CYS A 64 -41.63 -24.57 5.18
CA CYS A 64 -42.02 -25.60 4.20
C CYS A 64 -42.57 -24.99 2.89
N GLN A 65 -42.28 -25.53 1.70
CA GLN A 65 -42.07 -26.95 1.39
C GLN A 65 -40.82 -27.26 0.54
N ASP A 66 -40.34 -28.48 0.75
CA ASP A 66 -39.39 -29.20 -0.10
C ASP A 66 -39.98 -29.43 -1.50
N HIS A 67 -39.25 -29.03 -2.54
CA HIS A 67 -39.54 -29.37 -3.92
C HIS A 67 -38.38 -30.17 -4.48
N GLY A 68 -38.54 -31.50 -4.46
CA GLY A 68 -37.60 -32.45 -5.02
C GLY A 68 -37.32 -32.20 -6.52
N PRO A 69 -36.21 -32.73 -7.05
CA PRO A 69 -35.70 -32.36 -8.35
C PRO A 69 -36.63 -32.83 -9.48
N HIS A 70 -36.96 -31.91 -10.39
CA HIS A 70 -37.56 -32.22 -11.68
C HIS A 70 -36.50 -32.91 -12.57
N PRO A 71 -36.84 -34.02 -13.26
CA PRO A 71 -35.93 -34.60 -14.24
C PRO A 71 -35.86 -33.68 -15.47
N HIS A 72 -34.66 -33.37 -15.92
CA HIS A 72 -34.42 -32.89 -17.28
C HIS A 72 -33.72 -34.00 -18.06
N GLU A 73 -34.12 -34.16 -19.31
CA GLU A 73 -33.98 -35.41 -20.03
C GLU A 73 -32.62 -35.59 -20.70
N ASP A 74 -32.23 -36.86 -20.81
CA ASP A 74 -31.01 -37.30 -21.47
C ASP A 74 -31.08 -37.02 -22.98
N HIS A 75 -30.20 -36.16 -23.47
CA HIS A 75 -30.04 -35.83 -24.89
C HIS A 75 -28.63 -36.19 -25.38
N GLY A 76 -28.32 -37.48 -25.27
CA GLY A 76 -27.43 -38.17 -26.20
C GLY A 76 -27.93 -38.14 -27.66
N PRO A 77 -27.13 -38.62 -28.62
CA PRO A 77 -26.37 -37.69 -29.46
C PRO A 77 -26.93 -37.51 -30.88
N TYR A 78 -26.76 -36.31 -31.44
CA TYR A 78 -27.12 -36.04 -32.83
C TYR A 78 -26.13 -36.69 -33.81
N PRO A 79 -26.61 -37.34 -34.89
CA PRO A 79 -25.78 -38.08 -35.83
C PRO A 79 -25.18 -37.17 -36.92
N TYR A 80 -23.99 -37.52 -37.39
CA TYR A 80 -23.50 -37.09 -38.71
C TYR A 80 -23.29 -38.33 -39.57
N GLU A 81 -23.98 -38.38 -40.73
CA GLU A 81 -23.82 -39.45 -41.69
C GLU A 81 -22.83 -39.12 -42.80
N ASN A 82 -22.04 -40.13 -43.17
CA ASN A 82 -21.55 -40.40 -44.53
C ASN A 82 -20.73 -39.32 -45.27
N GLY A 83 -19.41 -39.37 -45.07
CA GLY A 83 -18.40 -39.00 -46.07
C GLY A 83 -17.43 -40.17 -46.30
N GLY A 84 -17.53 -40.85 -47.44
CA GLY A 84 -16.72 -42.04 -47.76
C GLY A 84 -15.23 -41.77 -48.04
N PRO A 85 -14.38 -42.81 -48.08
CA PRO A 85 -12.93 -42.68 -48.08
C PRO A 85 -12.37 -42.17 -49.41
N ARG A 86 -11.36 -41.30 -49.36
CA ARG A 86 -10.50 -40.96 -50.50
C ARG A 86 -9.01 -41.01 -50.13
N PRO A 87 -8.14 -41.34 -51.11
CA PRO A 87 -6.87 -42.02 -50.83
C PRO A 87 -5.71 -41.06 -50.56
N GLY A 88 -4.59 -41.65 -50.13
CA GLY A 88 -3.39 -40.96 -49.66
C GLY A 88 -2.93 -39.78 -50.52
N GLY A 89 -2.87 -38.61 -49.89
CA GLY A 89 -2.04 -37.50 -50.31
C GLY A 89 -0.71 -37.58 -49.55
N ASP A 90 0.39 -37.51 -50.29
CA ASP A 90 1.73 -37.48 -49.72
C ASP A 90 1.91 -36.18 -48.92
N HIS A 91 2.01 -36.30 -47.59
CA HIS A 91 2.30 -35.18 -46.71
C HIS A 91 3.66 -35.43 -46.06
N SER A 92 4.69 -34.96 -46.75
CA SER A 92 6.03 -34.79 -46.17
C SER A 92 5.91 -34.02 -44.85
N PRO A 93 6.61 -34.44 -43.79
CA PRO A 93 6.51 -33.79 -42.49
C PRO A 93 6.99 -32.34 -42.59
N HIS A 94 6.11 -31.39 -42.26
CA HIS A 94 6.43 -29.97 -42.17
C HIS A 94 7.51 -29.75 -41.10
N PRO A 95 8.73 -29.29 -41.45
CA PRO A 95 9.80 -29.08 -40.48
C PRO A 95 9.70 -27.67 -39.89
N TYR A 96 8.61 -27.38 -39.19
CA TYR A 96 8.53 -26.27 -38.25
C TYR A 96 7.52 -26.55 -37.13
N GLU A 97 7.89 -27.44 -36.21
CA GLU A 97 7.46 -27.22 -34.82
C GLU A 97 8.21 -25.98 -34.33
N GLU A 98 7.63 -24.79 -34.57
CA GLU A 98 8.08 -23.57 -33.94
C GLU A 98 7.87 -23.72 -32.43
N ALA A 99 8.96 -24.02 -31.72
CA ALA A 99 8.98 -24.11 -30.27
C ALA A 99 8.34 -22.83 -29.68
N PRO A 100 7.50 -22.95 -28.65
CA PRO A 100 6.71 -21.82 -28.14
C PRO A 100 7.62 -20.64 -27.82
N GLU A 101 7.29 -19.50 -28.43
CA GLU A 101 8.09 -18.27 -28.42
C GLU A 101 8.55 -17.96 -26.99
N ALA A 102 9.84 -18.14 -26.73
CA ALA A 102 10.35 -18.15 -25.38
C ALA A 102 10.23 -16.74 -24.78
N ALA A 103 9.31 -16.58 -23.83
CA ALA A 103 9.10 -15.35 -23.06
C ALA A 103 10.45 -14.72 -22.66
N PRO A 104 10.58 -13.37 -22.74
CA PRO A 104 11.87 -12.69 -22.73
C PRO A 104 12.72 -13.12 -21.53
N ARG A 105 13.72 -13.96 -21.80
CA ARG A 105 14.53 -14.62 -20.77
C ARG A 105 15.43 -13.59 -20.09
N VAL A 106 14.92 -13.00 -19.01
CA VAL A 106 15.75 -12.29 -18.04
C VAL A 106 16.87 -13.22 -17.63
N LEU A 107 18.12 -12.83 -17.90
CA LEU A 107 19.29 -13.66 -17.61
C LEU A 107 19.27 -14.07 -16.12
N PRO A 108 19.57 -15.34 -15.76
CA PRO A 108 19.49 -15.80 -14.37
C PRO A 108 20.29 -14.94 -13.37
N ALA A 109 21.40 -14.35 -13.82
CA ALA A 109 22.19 -13.39 -13.04
C ALA A 109 21.44 -12.08 -12.75
N LEU A 110 20.68 -11.55 -13.71
CA LEU A 110 19.84 -10.36 -13.56
C LEU A 110 18.62 -10.66 -12.67
N ALA A 111 17.96 -11.79 -12.88
CA ALA A 111 16.88 -12.27 -12.01
C ALA A 111 17.34 -12.38 -10.53
N SER A 112 18.52 -12.97 -10.31
CA SER A 112 19.15 -13.06 -8.99
C SER A 112 19.53 -11.70 -8.39
N ALA A 113 19.91 -10.72 -9.22
CA ALA A 113 20.21 -9.36 -8.78
C ALA A 113 18.94 -8.60 -8.37
N LEU A 114 17.87 -8.71 -9.16
CA LEU A 114 16.55 -8.16 -8.83
C LEU A 114 16.02 -8.78 -7.53
N ALA A 115 16.16 -10.09 -7.34
CA ALA A 115 15.73 -10.79 -6.15
C ALA A 115 16.42 -10.24 -4.87
N ARG A 116 17.75 -10.10 -4.90
CA ARG A 116 18.53 -9.52 -3.79
C ARG A 116 18.14 -8.08 -3.51
N GLU A 117 17.94 -7.26 -4.55
CA GLU A 117 17.59 -5.84 -4.39
C GLU A 117 16.20 -5.64 -3.76
N LEU A 118 15.21 -6.43 -4.16
CA LEU A 118 13.86 -6.39 -3.59
C LEU A 118 13.86 -6.76 -2.10
N VAL A 119 14.58 -7.82 -1.72
CA VAL A 119 14.70 -8.25 -0.31
C VAL A 119 15.44 -7.20 0.51
N ARG A 120 16.62 -6.74 0.05
CA ARG A 120 17.42 -5.69 0.72
C ARG A 120 16.59 -4.45 1.06
N ARG A 121 15.74 -4.00 0.13
CA ARG A 121 14.88 -2.82 0.31
C ARG A 121 13.82 -2.97 1.40
N VAL A 122 13.22 -4.15 1.51
CA VAL A 122 12.24 -4.44 2.57
C VAL A 122 12.93 -4.59 3.92
N ASP A 123 14.12 -5.18 3.97
CA ASP A 123 14.92 -5.29 5.20
C ASP A 123 15.40 -3.92 5.70
N GLU A 124 15.85 -3.04 4.80
CA GLU A 124 16.22 -1.65 5.13
C GLU A 124 15.02 -0.83 5.63
N GLU A 125 13.86 -0.95 4.97
CA GLU A 125 12.65 -0.27 5.44
C GLU A 125 12.21 -0.81 6.81
N ARG A 126 12.24 -2.14 6.99
CA ARG A 126 11.93 -2.79 8.27
C ARG A 126 12.88 -2.32 9.36
N GLN A 127 14.18 -2.20 9.08
CA GLN A 127 15.15 -1.66 10.02
C GLN A 127 14.81 -0.21 10.39
N ALA A 128 14.57 0.66 9.40
CA ALA A 128 14.19 2.06 9.65
C ALA A 128 12.89 2.18 10.48
N VAL A 129 11.89 1.32 10.23
CA VAL A 129 10.66 1.25 11.02
C VAL A 129 10.92 0.75 12.44
N CYS A 130 11.78 -0.25 12.62
CA CYS A 130 12.17 -0.73 13.95
C CYS A 130 12.96 0.31 14.75
N GLU A 131 13.82 1.10 14.10
CA GLU A 131 14.51 2.24 14.72
C GLU A 131 13.52 3.35 15.11
N ALA A 132 12.63 3.75 14.20
CA ALA A 132 11.60 4.77 14.46
C ALA A 132 10.60 4.35 15.54
N ARG A 133 10.38 3.04 15.76
CA ARG A 133 9.59 2.52 16.88
C ARG A 133 10.32 2.54 18.22
N ARG A 134 11.66 2.46 18.22
CA ARG A 134 12.49 2.53 19.43
C ARG A 134 12.75 3.96 19.88
N ASP A 135 12.96 4.87 18.92
CA ASP A 135 13.16 6.29 19.14
C ASP A 135 12.26 7.12 18.20
N PRO A 136 11.00 7.41 18.62
CA PRO A 136 9.98 8.03 17.77
C PRO A 136 10.19 9.54 17.59
N THR A 137 11.25 9.91 16.88
CA THR A 137 11.51 11.30 16.46
C THR A 137 10.89 11.63 15.11
N ARG A 138 10.57 12.91 14.88
CA ARG A 138 10.16 13.41 13.55
C ARG A 138 11.17 13.01 12.46
N SER A 139 12.45 13.09 12.77
CA SER A 139 13.54 12.71 11.86
C SER A 139 13.52 11.22 11.52
N ALA A 140 13.19 10.33 12.47
CA ALA A 140 13.04 8.90 12.19
C ALA A 140 11.83 8.61 11.28
N GLY A 141 10.70 9.29 11.51
CA GLY A 141 9.54 9.22 10.60
C GLY A 141 9.87 9.66 9.17
N LEU A 142 10.61 10.78 9.02
CA LEU A 142 11.05 11.26 7.70
C LEU A 142 11.98 10.26 6.99
N ARG A 143 12.88 9.56 7.70
CA ARG A 143 13.73 8.50 7.13
C ARG A 143 12.92 7.30 6.63
N VAL A 144 11.90 6.86 7.37
CA VAL A 144 10.99 5.79 6.93
C VAL A 144 10.24 6.21 5.66
N ASP A 145 9.70 7.43 5.64
CA ASP A 145 8.99 7.97 4.48
C ASP A 145 9.90 8.13 3.26
N GLU A 146 11.17 8.50 3.45
CA GLU A 146 12.17 8.57 2.38
C GLU A 146 12.53 7.18 1.85
N CYS A 147 12.75 6.20 2.72
CA CYS A 147 12.98 4.81 2.35
C CYS A 147 11.83 4.27 1.48
N ARG A 148 10.57 4.50 1.89
CA ARG A 148 9.37 4.11 1.13
C ARG A 148 9.26 4.76 -0.24
N ARG A 149 9.56 6.06 -0.35
CA ARG A 149 9.61 6.75 -1.66
C ARG A 149 10.68 6.12 -2.56
N ASN A 150 11.89 5.93 -2.04
CA ASN A 150 12.99 5.33 -2.79
C ASN A 150 12.70 3.88 -3.21
N ASN A 151 12.00 3.12 -2.38
CA ASN A 151 11.53 1.76 -2.69
C ASN A 151 10.45 1.77 -3.78
N THR A 152 9.50 2.71 -3.73
CA THR A 152 8.47 2.90 -4.76
C THR A 152 9.09 3.20 -6.13
N GLU A 153 10.05 4.13 -6.20
CA GLU A 153 10.75 4.47 -7.45
C GLU A 153 11.52 3.26 -8.03
N ALA A 154 12.20 2.51 -7.17
CA ALA A 154 12.92 1.30 -7.59
C ALA A 154 11.97 0.22 -8.12
N LEU A 155 10.84 -0.03 -7.44
CA LEU A 155 9.83 -0.98 -7.91
C LEU A 155 9.22 -0.52 -9.24
N ARG A 156 8.90 0.78 -9.40
CA ARG A 156 8.40 1.33 -10.67
C ARG A 156 9.42 1.14 -11.81
N ALA A 157 10.71 1.31 -11.53
CA ALA A 157 11.78 1.06 -12.52
C ALA A 157 11.91 -0.42 -12.91
N ILE A 158 11.69 -1.36 -11.97
CA ILE A 158 11.65 -2.80 -12.22
C ILE A 158 10.42 -3.15 -13.07
N VAL A 159 9.23 -2.73 -12.64
CA VAL A 159 7.94 -3.03 -13.31
C VAL A 159 7.95 -2.53 -14.76
N ARG A 160 8.47 -1.33 -15.02
CA ARG A 160 8.60 -0.78 -16.38
C ARG A 160 9.53 -1.58 -17.30
N ARG A 161 10.52 -2.29 -16.75
CA ARG A 161 11.54 -3.03 -17.54
C ARG A 161 11.23 -4.53 -17.67
N HIS A 162 10.55 -5.11 -16.69
CA HIS A 162 10.45 -6.56 -16.51
C HIS A 162 9.02 -7.05 -16.21
N ALA A 163 8.01 -6.17 -16.30
CA ALA A 163 6.68 -6.38 -15.74
C ALA A 163 6.74 -6.70 -14.23
N TRP A 164 5.66 -7.24 -13.65
CA TRP A 164 5.64 -7.59 -12.24
C TRP A 164 6.71 -8.66 -11.91
N PRO A 165 7.55 -8.48 -10.86
CA PRO A 165 8.52 -9.48 -10.44
C PRO A 165 7.83 -10.68 -9.79
N THR A 166 7.44 -11.64 -10.63
CA THR A 166 6.74 -12.88 -10.27
C THR A 166 7.63 -13.90 -9.58
N ALA A 167 7.03 -14.89 -8.91
CA ALA A 167 7.74 -15.83 -8.06
C ALA A 167 8.59 -16.85 -8.87
N ASP A 168 8.21 -17.14 -10.10
CA ASP A 168 9.01 -17.89 -11.09
C ASP A 168 10.25 -17.11 -11.56
N LEU A 169 10.17 -15.78 -11.64
CA LEU A 169 11.26 -14.90 -12.07
C LEU A 169 12.27 -14.60 -10.95
N VAL A 170 11.81 -14.13 -9.79
CA VAL A 170 12.69 -13.66 -8.70
C VAL A 170 12.69 -14.54 -7.45
N GLY A 171 11.89 -15.61 -7.44
CA GLY A 171 11.64 -16.42 -6.24
C GLY A 171 10.56 -15.84 -5.33
N ALA A 172 9.85 -16.71 -4.62
CA ALA A 172 8.74 -16.33 -3.74
C ALA A 172 9.09 -15.27 -2.66
N PRO A 173 10.28 -15.28 -2.01
CA PRO A 173 10.63 -14.24 -1.03
C PRO A 173 10.73 -12.84 -1.66
N ALA A 174 11.39 -12.71 -2.82
CA ALA A 174 11.56 -11.42 -3.49
C ALA A 174 10.26 -10.92 -4.14
N SER A 175 9.42 -11.82 -4.66
CA SER A 175 8.08 -11.47 -5.16
C SER A 175 7.19 -10.96 -4.03
N THR A 176 7.28 -11.56 -2.84
CA THR A 176 6.60 -11.08 -1.62
C THR A 176 7.18 -9.73 -1.16
N ALA A 177 8.49 -9.53 -1.26
CA ALA A 177 9.12 -8.24 -0.97
C ALA A 177 8.64 -7.12 -1.92
N ALA A 178 8.46 -7.42 -3.21
CA ALA A 178 7.87 -6.48 -4.17
C ALA A 178 6.44 -6.09 -3.80
N LEU A 179 5.61 -7.05 -3.35
CA LEU A 179 4.26 -6.76 -2.83
C LEU A 179 4.31 -5.85 -1.60
N MET A 180 5.23 -6.10 -0.64
CA MET A 180 5.35 -5.26 0.55
C MET A 180 5.74 -3.81 0.19
N ILE A 181 6.67 -3.63 -0.75
CA ILE A 181 7.03 -2.30 -1.27
C ILE A 181 5.81 -1.62 -1.90
N LEU A 182 5.00 -2.35 -2.69
CA LEU A 182 3.82 -1.82 -3.34
C LEU A 182 2.73 -1.36 -2.34
N LEU A 183 2.50 -2.14 -1.28
CA LEU A 183 1.54 -1.81 -0.21
C LEU A 183 1.97 -0.60 0.64
N HIS A 184 3.23 -0.17 0.55
CA HIS A 184 3.75 1.04 1.21
C HIS A 184 3.96 2.23 0.25
N ALA A 185 3.67 2.06 -1.04
CA ALA A 185 3.60 3.16 -2.00
C ALA A 185 2.46 4.13 -1.65
N ARG A 186 2.58 5.39 -2.09
CA ARG A 186 1.56 6.45 -1.92
C ARG A 186 0.86 6.84 -3.22
N ASP A 187 1.08 6.05 -4.28
CA ASP A 187 0.63 6.30 -5.64
C ASP A 187 -0.43 5.26 -6.00
N LEU A 188 -1.70 5.63 -5.87
CA LEU A 188 -2.83 4.73 -6.08
C LEU A 188 -2.94 4.27 -7.54
N ASP A 189 -2.61 5.12 -8.52
CA ASP A 189 -2.63 4.74 -9.93
C ASP A 189 -1.58 3.69 -10.25
N PHE A 190 -0.37 3.82 -9.67
CA PHE A 190 0.67 2.79 -9.74
C PHE A 190 0.25 1.49 -9.03
N GLN A 191 -0.43 1.58 -7.88
CA GLN A 191 -0.96 0.41 -7.16
C GLN A 191 -2.04 -0.32 -7.97
N LEU A 192 -2.96 0.41 -8.61
CA LEU A 192 -4.00 -0.16 -9.48
C LEU A 192 -3.39 -0.83 -10.72
N ALA A 193 -2.41 -0.19 -11.37
CA ALA A 193 -1.69 -0.79 -12.49
C ALA A 193 -0.96 -2.09 -12.07
N CYS A 194 -0.30 -2.08 -10.91
CA CYS A 194 0.37 -3.28 -10.40
C CYS A 194 -0.62 -4.36 -9.93
N ARG A 195 -1.77 -4.00 -9.35
CA ARG A 195 -2.86 -4.94 -8.99
C ARG A 195 -3.26 -5.77 -10.20
N ASP A 196 -3.43 -5.14 -11.36
CA ASP A 196 -3.88 -5.82 -12.58
C ASP A 196 -2.79 -6.73 -13.18
N LEU A 197 -1.51 -6.32 -13.09
CA LEU A 197 -0.37 -7.18 -13.42
C LEU A 197 -0.27 -8.39 -12.47
N ILE A 198 -0.49 -8.19 -11.17
CA ILE A 198 -0.51 -9.26 -10.16
C ILE A 198 -1.68 -10.20 -10.39
N ALA A 199 -2.88 -9.68 -10.68
CA ALA A 199 -4.07 -10.48 -11.00
C ALA A 199 -3.81 -11.41 -12.19
N ARG A 200 -3.21 -10.87 -13.26
CA ARG A 200 -2.81 -11.66 -14.43
C ARG A 200 -1.76 -12.72 -14.06
N ALA A 201 -0.73 -12.36 -13.30
CA ALA A 201 0.32 -13.29 -12.90
C ALA A 201 -0.18 -14.41 -11.96
N VAL A 202 -1.18 -14.14 -11.11
CA VAL A 202 -1.86 -15.16 -10.31
C VAL A 202 -2.68 -16.09 -11.20
N ALA A 203 -3.43 -15.56 -12.18
CA ALA A 203 -4.18 -16.36 -13.14
C ALA A 203 -3.28 -17.24 -14.03
N ASP A 204 -2.08 -16.74 -14.39
CA ASP A 204 -1.05 -17.52 -15.09
C ASP A 204 -0.29 -18.50 -14.17
N GLY A 205 -0.59 -18.57 -12.86
CA GLY A 205 0.09 -19.45 -11.90
C GLY A 205 1.52 -19.02 -11.49
N ARG A 206 1.98 -17.84 -11.91
CA ARG A 206 3.35 -17.32 -11.70
C ARG A 206 3.52 -16.53 -10.40
N CYS A 207 2.43 -16.23 -9.70
CA CYS A 207 2.41 -15.44 -8.48
C CYS A 207 1.51 -16.10 -7.42
N PRO A 208 1.86 -16.09 -6.11
CA PRO A 208 1.00 -16.63 -5.07
C PRO A 208 -0.36 -15.92 -5.01
N ALA A 209 -1.46 -16.68 -5.01
CA ALA A 209 -2.82 -16.14 -4.95
C ALA A 209 -3.07 -15.09 -3.83
N PRO A 210 -2.52 -15.23 -2.61
CA PRO A 210 -2.62 -14.19 -1.58
C PRO A 210 -2.15 -12.80 -2.02
N HIS A 211 -1.17 -12.70 -2.93
CA HIS A 211 -0.62 -11.41 -3.36
C HIS A 211 -1.70 -10.54 -4.01
N HIS A 212 -2.55 -11.12 -4.85
CA HIS A 212 -3.68 -10.40 -5.46
C HIS A 212 -4.69 -9.98 -4.40
N ALA A 213 -5.03 -10.85 -3.45
CA ALA A 213 -5.99 -10.54 -2.39
C ALA A 213 -5.56 -9.33 -1.54
N TYR A 214 -4.28 -9.25 -1.15
CA TYR A 214 -3.74 -8.12 -0.39
C TYR A 214 -3.78 -6.80 -1.16
N ILE A 215 -3.32 -6.75 -2.41
CA ILE A 215 -3.29 -5.49 -3.17
C ILE A 215 -4.69 -5.05 -3.63
N ALA A 216 -5.59 -5.99 -3.95
CA ALA A 216 -6.97 -5.68 -4.33
C ALA A 216 -7.76 -5.06 -3.16
N ASP A 217 -7.67 -5.64 -1.96
CA ASP A 217 -8.29 -5.07 -0.76
C ASP A 217 -7.63 -3.74 -0.34
N HIS A 218 -6.31 -3.60 -0.49
CA HIS A 218 -5.61 -2.33 -0.25
C HIS A 218 -6.20 -1.23 -1.14
N CYS A 219 -6.21 -1.43 -2.46
CA CYS A 219 -6.79 -0.47 -3.41
C CYS A 219 -8.26 -0.17 -3.10
N ALA A 220 -9.05 -1.18 -2.71
CA ALA A 220 -10.45 -0.99 -2.34
C ALA A 220 -10.60 -0.04 -1.13
N VAL A 221 -9.80 -0.24 -0.07
CA VAL A 221 -9.85 0.62 1.13
C VAL A 221 -9.41 2.04 0.82
N GLU A 222 -8.33 2.24 0.05
CA GLU A 222 -7.87 3.58 -0.36
C GLU A 222 -8.92 4.29 -1.25
N GLN A 223 -9.76 3.55 -1.98
CA GLN A 223 -10.91 4.06 -2.75
C GLN A 223 -12.20 4.21 -1.92
N GLY A 224 -12.16 4.00 -0.60
CA GLY A 224 -13.33 4.04 0.27
C GLY A 224 -14.36 2.93 0.01
N GLN A 225 -13.96 1.86 -0.68
CA GLN A 225 -14.80 0.72 -1.06
C GLN A 225 -14.68 -0.44 -0.07
N PRO A 226 -15.74 -1.26 0.09
CA PRO A 226 -15.67 -2.47 0.89
C PRO A 226 -14.73 -3.52 0.25
N GLN A 227 -13.89 -4.12 1.10
CA GLN A 227 -12.95 -5.20 0.78
C GLN A 227 -13.66 -6.43 0.22
N PHE A 228 -12.94 -7.26 -0.54
CA PHE A 228 -13.44 -8.53 -1.05
C PHE A 228 -12.86 -9.74 -0.32
N TYR A 229 -11.61 -9.70 0.15
CA TYR A 229 -10.94 -10.79 0.88
C TYR A 229 -10.71 -10.48 2.38
N GLY A 230 -10.98 -9.25 2.83
CA GLY A 230 -10.92 -8.85 4.24
C GLY A 230 -9.50 -8.86 4.82
N THR A 231 -8.48 -8.59 4.01
CA THR A 231 -7.07 -8.65 4.43
C THR A 231 -6.59 -7.40 5.19
N ARG A 232 -7.22 -6.23 4.97
CA ARG A 232 -6.89 -4.96 5.63
C ARG A 232 -7.63 -4.84 6.97
N ILE A 233 -6.85 -4.59 8.02
CA ILE A 233 -7.32 -4.30 9.38
C ILE A 233 -7.02 -2.82 9.67
N ASP A 234 -7.98 -2.12 10.26
CA ASP A 234 -7.78 -0.77 10.80
C ASP A 234 -6.87 -0.85 12.04
N PRO A 235 -5.70 -0.19 12.03
CA PRO A 235 -4.76 -0.22 13.15
C PRO A 235 -5.26 0.54 14.38
N ALA A 236 -6.29 1.39 14.28
CA ALA A 236 -6.85 2.10 15.42
C ALA A 236 -7.90 1.27 16.17
N SER A 237 -8.85 0.65 15.46
CA SER A 237 -9.90 -0.18 16.07
C SER A 237 -9.57 -1.67 16.20
N PHE A 238 -8.48 -2.14 15.58
CA PHE A 238 -8.14 -3.56 15.44
C PHE A 238 -9.31 -4.41 14.89
N ARG A 239 -10.04 -3.86 13.93
CA ARG A 239 -11.14 -4.51 13.20
C ARG A 239 -10.88 -4.47 11.69
N PRO A 240 -11.40 -5.43 10.91
CA PRO A 240 -11.35 -5.32 9.46
C PRO A 240 -12.08 -4.07 8.98
N TYR A 241 -11.55 -3.40 7.94
CA TYR A 241 -12.33 -2.43 7.17
C TYR A 241 -13.58 -3.12 6.56
N PRO A 242 -14.65 -2.39 6.22
CA PRO A 242 -15.90 -2.97 5.71
C PRO A 242 -15.68 -4.03 4.62
N VAL A 243 -16.39 -5.15 4.70
CA VAL A 243 -16.23 -6.31 3.80
C VAL A 243 -17.51 -6.51 2.99
N ARG A 244 -17.37 -6.67 1.67
CA ARG A 244 -18.45 -7.02 0.75
C ARG A 244 -18.86 -8.48 0.95
N LEU A 245 -20.16 -8.74 1.08
CA LEU A 245 -20.73 -10.09 1.27
C LEU A 245 -19.97 -10.90 2.34
N PRO A 246 -20.02 -10.47 3.63
CA PRO A 246 -19.22 -11.08 4.69
C PRO A 246 -19.60 -12.54 4.96
N ARG A 247 -20.83 -12.97 4.66
CA ARG A 247 -21.29 -14.37 4.83
C ARG A 247 -20.52 -15.38 3.99
N THR A 248 -20.00 -14.97 2.83
CA THR A 248 -19.23 -15.82 1.89
C THR A 248 -17.74 -15.43 1.86
N LEU A 249 -17.26 -14.76 2.91
CA LEU A 249 -15.87 -14.27 2.97
C LEU A 249 -14.86 -15.41 3.03
N ASP A 250 -15.05 -16.34 3.95
CA ASP A 250 -14.05 -17.40 4.21
C ASP A 250 -13.95 -18.42 3.07
N GLU A 251 -14.96 -18.51 2.22
CA GLU A 251 -14.90 -19.26 0.94
C GLU A 251 -13.87 -18.61 0.01
N ARG A 252 -14.04 -17.32 -0.29
CA ARG A 252 -13.11 -16.56 -1.15
C ARG A 252 -11.70 -16.47 -0.58
N ARG A 253 -11.57 -16.47 0.75
CA ARG A 253 -10.27 -16.52 1.43
C ARG A 253 -9.61 -17.89 1.22
N ARG A 254 -10.35 -18.99 1.36
CA ARG A 254 -9.87 -20.35 1.07
C ARG A 254 -9.38 -20.48 -0.37
N ASP A 255 -10.13 -19.95 -1.33
CA ASP A 255 -9.77 -19.96 -2.76
C ASP A 255 -8.45 -19.21 -3.04
N MET A 256 -8.15 -18.19 -2.23
CA MET A 256 -6.88 -17.44 -2.26
C MET A 256 -5.78 -18.03 -1.38
N GLY A 257 -5.99 -19.17 -0.71
CA GLY A 257 -5.03 -19.76 0.23
C GLY A 257 -4.85 -18.97 1.54
N LEU A 258 -5.83 -18.13 1.90
CA LEU A 258 -5.86 -17.38 3.16
C LEU A 258 -6.63 -18.16 4.24
N ALA A 259 -6.14 -18.13 5.49
CA ALA A 259 -6.86 -18.64 6.65
C ALA A 259 -8.20 -17.90 6.87
N PRO A 260 -9.19 -18.49 7.57
CA PRO A 260 -10.44 -17.79 7.92
C PRO A 260 -10.19 -16.46 8.63
N LEU A 261 -11.05 -15.46 8.43
CA LEU A 261 -10.84 -14.12 8.97
C LEU A 261 -10.72 -14.15 10.51
N ASP A 262 -11.59 -14.90 11.19
CA ASP A 262 -11.56 -15.01 12.66
C ASP A 262 -10.28 -15.66 13.20
N GLU A 263 -9.59 -16.47 12.39
CA GLU A 263 -8.28 -17.04 12.74
C GLU A 263 -7.18 -15.98 12.64
N GLN A 264 -7.15 -15.22 11.53
CA GLN A 264 -6.27 -14.06 11.39
C GLN A 264 -6.48 -13.06 12.54
N MET A 265 -7.73 -12.77 12.89
CA MET A 265 -8.06 -11.86 13.99
C MET A 265 -7.64 -12.40 15.36
N ARG A 266 -7.72 -13.72 15.59
CA ARG A 266 -7.18 -14.36 16.80
C ARG A 266 -5.66 -14.20 16.87
N THR A 267 -4.92 -14.49 15.80
CA THR A 267 -3.45 -14.34 15.78
C THR A 267 -3.04 -12.89 16.04
N LEU A 268 -3.68 -11.90 15.40
CA LEU A 268 -3.36 -10.48 15.61
C LEU A 268 -3.52 -10.01 17.07
N ARG A 269 -4.52 -10.54 17.80
CA ARG A 269 -4.73 -10.23 19.22
C ARG A 269 -3.68 -10.82 20.18
N HIS A 270 -2.84 -11.74 19.73
CA HIS A 270 -1.76 -12.34 20.54
C HIS A 270 -0.38 -11.71 20.25
N VAL A 271 -0.29 -10.75 19.32
CA VAL A 271 0.95 -10.09 18.89
C VAL A 271 0.98 -8.59 19.28
N GLY A 272 -0.11 -8.10 19.89
CA GLY A 272 -0.23 -6.76 20.49
C GLY A 272 -0.09 -6.81 22.00
#